data_AF-A0A838CXZ5-F1
#
_entry.id   AF-A0A838CXZ5-F1
#
_cell.length_a   1.000
_cell.length_b   1.000
_cell.length_c   1.000
_cell.angle_alpha   90.00
_cell.angle_beta   90.00
_cell.angle_gamma   90.00
#
_symmetry.space_group_name_H-M   'P 1'
#
loop_
_entity.id
_entity.type
_entity.pdbx_description
1 polymer ?
#
loop_
_entity_poly.entity_id
_entity_poly.type
_entity_poly.pdbx_seq_one_letter_code
_entity_poly.pdbx_strand_id
1 'polypeptide(L)'
;MEEIEKKEVVSLKEAVVYRIRELMKINNIRSVHKLAHISEVRQSTLNEILKGRSSHPNILTISKVAHGCDITLQEFFDHPIFSRVEGMPNLQSKKQVIKKSEETSPSLFDELESEQELEKHI
;
A
#
# COMPACT_ATOMS: atom_id res chain seq x y z
N MET A 1 -18.10 -9.65 3.47
CA MET A 1 -17.28 -8.51 3.94
C MET A 1 -17.03 -8.66 5.43
N GLU A 2 -18.06 -8.90 6.24
CA GLU A 2 -17.96 -9.12 7.70
C GLU A 2 -17.02 -10.27 8.13
N GLU A 3 -16.80 -11.27 7.28
CA GLU A 3 -15.90 -12.40 7.60
C GLU A 3 -14.41 -12.02 7.44
N ILE A 4 -14.06 -11.16 6.48
CA ILE A 4 -12.67 -10.71 6.27
C ILE A 4 -12.23 -9.76 7.38
N GLU A 5 -13.14 -8.95 7.91
CA GLU A 5 -12.83 -7.98 8.97
C GLU A 5 -12.41 -8.65 10.29
N LYS A 6 -12.87 -9.89 10.52
CA LYS A 6 -12.53 -10.72 11.68
C LYS A 6 -11.25 -11.53 11.50
N LYS A 7 -10.69 -11.58 10.28
CA LYS A 7 -9.50 -12.38 9.96
C LYS A 7 -8.24 -11.60 10.36
N GLU A 8 -7.37 -12.24 11.14
CA GLU A 8 -6.09 -11.67 11.58
C GLU A 8 -5.11 -11.50 10.39
N VAL A 9 -5.09 -12.50 9.50
CA VAL A 9 -4.19 -12.56 8.34
C VAL A 9 -5.00 -12.80 7.07
N VAL A 10 -4.73 -12.03 6.01
CA VAL A 10 -5.42 -12.14 4.72
C VAL A 10 -4.43 -12.39 3.59
N SER A 11 -4.87 -13.02 2.51
CA SER A 11 -4.09 -13.06 1.28
C SER A 11 -4.17 -11.71 0.54
N LEU A 12 -3.18 -11.40 -0.32
CA LEU A 12 -3.20 -10.18 -1.13
C LEU A 12 -4.47 -10.09 -2.01
N LYS A 13 -4.93 -11.24 -2.52
CA LYS A 13 -6.17 -11.31 -3.33
C LYS A 13 -7.40 -10.92 -2.50
N GLU A 14 -7.54 -11.47 -1.30
CA GLU A 14 -8.63 -11.12 -0.39
C GLU A 14 -8.61 -9.62 -0.05
N ALA A 15 -7.42 -9.06 0.20
CA ALA A 15 -7.24 -7.63 0.47
C ALA A 15 -7.66 -6.74 -0.71
N VAL A 16 -7.23 -7.07 -1.93
CA VAL A 16 -7.63 -6.34 -3.15
C VAL A 16 -9.14 -6.43 -3.36
N VAL A 17 -9.73 -7.62 -3.24
CA VAL A 17 -11.17 -7.83 -3.40
C VAL A 17 -11.97 -7.06 -2.36
N TYR A 18 -11.50 -7.06 -1.11
CA TYR A 18 -12.09 -6.29 -0.03
C TYR A 18 -12.09 -4.80 -0.38
N ARG A 19 -10.91 -4.26 -0.74
CA ARG A 19 -10.74 -2.83 -1.06
C ARG A 19 -11.61 -2.38 -2.23
N ILE A 20 -11.72 -3.19 -3.29
CA ILE A 20 -12.61 -2.87 -4.42
C ILE A 20 -14.08 -2.79 -3.98
N ARG A 21 -14.56 -3.75 -3.16
CA ARG A 21 -15.95 -3.74 -2.69
C ARG A 21 -16.24 -2.59 -1.73
N GLU A 22 -15.27 -2.26 -0.89
CA GLU A 22 -15.35 -1.11 0.00
C GLU A 22 -15.47 0.20 -0.79
N LEU A 23 -14.61 0.41 -1.80
CA LEU A 23 -14.67 1.59 -2.66
C LEU A 23 -16.00 1.67 -3.43
N MET A 24 -16.54 0.54 -3.90
CA MET A 24 -17.87 0.51 -4.50
C MET A 24 -18.95 0.98 -3.51
N LYS A 25 -18.85 0.58 -2.24
CA LYS A 25 -19.80 0.98 -1.19
C LYS A 25 -19.70 2.48 -0.89
N ILE A 26 -18.49 3.00 -0.70
CA ILE A 26 -18.24 4.41 -0.36
C ILE A 26 -18.64 5.34 -1.53
N ASN A 27 -18.41 4.91 -2.78
CA ASN A 27 -18.76 5.67 -3.98
C ASN A 27 -20.19 5.40 -4.49
N ASN A 28 -21.04 4.69 -3.73
CA ASN A 28 -22.41 4.33 -4.13
C ASN A 28 -22.52 3.58 -5.49
N ILE A 29 -21.48 2.84 -5.88
CA ILE A 29 -21.43 2.05 -7.10
C ILE A 29 -22.12 0.70 -6.83
N ARG A 30 -23.37 0.57 -7.29
CA ARG A 30 -24.21 -0.60 -6.99
C ARG A 30 -23.96 -1.83 -7.86
N SER A 31 -23.16 -1.74 -8.93
CA SER A 31 -22.94 -2.86 -9.85
C SER A 31 -21.52 -2.95 -10.39
N VAL A 32 -21.05 -4.19 -10.59
CA VAL A 32 -19.73 -4.46 -11.20
C VAL A 32 -19.65 -3.94 -12.63
N HIS A 33 -20.76 -3.95 -13.36
CA HIS A 33 -20.83 -3.37 -14.70
C HIS A 33 -20.54 -1.86 -14.69
N LYS A 34 -21.13 -1.12 -13.74
CA LYS A 34 -20.86 0.31 -13.60
C LYS A 34 -19.39 0.57 -13.27
N LEU A 35 -18.82 -0.19 -12.34
CA LEU A 35 -17.38 -0.10 -12.03
C LEU A 35 -16.52 -0.41 -13.26
N ALA A 36 -16.83 -1.47 -14.01
CA ALA A 36 -16.09 -1.84 -15.22
C ALA A 36 -16.06 -0.70 -16.25
N HIS A 37 -17.21 -0.05 -16.44
CA HIS A 37 -17.36 1.06 -17.37
C HIS A 37 -16.53 2.28 -16.96
N ILE A 38 -16.65 2.74 -15.71
CA ILE A 38 -15.93 3.94 -15.24
C ILE A 38 -14.43 3.70 -15.08
N SER A 39 -14.01 2.45 -14.84
CA SER A 39 -12.61 2.07 -14.75
C SER A 39 -11.99 1.69 -16.10
N GLU A 40 -12.74 1.70 -17.20
CA GLU A 40 -12.26 1.29 -18.54
C GLU A 40 -11.58 -0.10 -18.55
N VAL A 41 -12.22 -1.06 -17.88
CA VAL A 41 -11.81 -2.46 -17.81
C VAL A 41 -12.95 -3.37 -18.26
N ARG A 42 -12.61 -4.57 -18.77
CA ARG A 42 -13.65 -5.55 -19.13
C ARG A 42 -14.36 -6.02 -17.86
N GLN A 43 -15.70 -6.13 -17.91
CA GLN A 43 -16.49 -6.67 -16.79
C GLN A 43 -16.05 -8.08 -16.41
N SER A 44 -15.66 -8.92 -17.38
CA SER A 44 -15.11 -10.25 -17.12
C SER A 44 -13.84 -10.20 -16.28
N THR A 45 -12.95 -9.25 -16.53
CA THR A 45 -11.73 -9.03 -15.73
C THR A 45 -12.08 -8.71 -14.29
N LEU A 46 -13.00 -7.77 -14.04
CA LEU A 46 -13.44 -7.46 -12.67
C LEU A 46 -14.12 -8.66 -12.00
N ASN A 47 -14.93 -9.43 -12.73
CA ASN A 47 -15.55 -10.63 -12.20
C ASN A 47 -14.53 -11.68 -11.77
N GLU A 48 -13.46 -11.89 -12.54
CA GLU A 48 -12.39 -12.82 -12.16
C GLU A 48 -11.65 -12.36 -10.90
N ILE A 49 -11.41 -11.06 -10.77
CA ILE A 49 -10.81 -10.46 -9.57
C ILE A 49 -11.74 -10.67 -8.37
N LEU A 50 -13.00 -10.23 -8.47
CA LEU A 50 -13.98 -10.24 -7.37
C LEU A 50 -14.39 -11.65 -6.91
N LYS A 51 -14.26 -12.65 -7.78
CA LYS A 51 -14.45 -14.07 -7.46
C LYS A 51 -13.19 -14.73 -6.88
N GLY A 52 -12.07 -14.01 -6.78
CA GLY A 52 -10.79 -14.54 -6.29
C GLY A 52 -10.13 -15.55 -7.23
N ARG A 53 -10.60 -15.66 -8.49
CA ARG A 53 -10.08 -16.60 -9.49
C ARG A 53 -8.85 -16.08 -10.21
N SER A 54 -8.61 -14.77 -10.16
CA SER A 54 -7.37 -14.18 -10.69
C SER A 54 -6.19 -14.54 -9.78
N SER A 55 -5.22 -15.28 -10.33
CA SER A 55 -3.98 -15.62 -9.60
C SER A 55 -3.13 -14.39 -9.27
N HIS A 56 -3.20 -13.35 -10.12
CA HIS A 56 -2.44 -12.11 -9.97
C HIS A 56 -3.25 -10.96 -10.59
N PRO A 57 -4.02 -10.18 -9.80
CA PRO A 57 -4.66 -8.99 -10.32
C PRO A 57 -3.57 -8.05 -10.87
N ASN A 58 -3.63 -7.74 -12.15
CA ASN A 58 -2.65 -6.88 -12.81
C ASN A 58 -2.68 -5.48 -12.18
N ILE A 59 -1.52 -4.96 -11.79
CA ILE A 59 -1.37 -3.62 -11.18
C ILE A 59 -2.02 -2.54 -12.05
N LEU A 60 -1.93 -2.65 -13.38
CA LEU A 60 -2.58 -1.74 -14.32
C LEU A 60 -4.11 -1.79 -14.19
N THR A 61 -4.68 -2.98 -13.98
CA THR A 61 -6.12 -3.12 -13.73
C THR A 61 -6.51 -2.49 -12.40
N ILE A 62 -5.71 -2.67 -11.34
CA ILE A 62 -5.96 -2.04 -10.05
C ILE A 62 -5.89 -0.51 -10.18
N SER A 63 -4.89 0.01 -10.90
CA SER A 63 -4.74 1.46 -11.17
C SER A 63 -5.95 2.04 -11.89
N LYS A 64 -6.44 1.33 -12.91
CA LYS A 64 -7.68 1.67 -13.62
C LYS A 64 -8.91 1.67 -12.71
N VAL A 65 -9.00 0.70 -11.81
CA VAL A 65 -10.09 0.62 -10.81
C VAL A 65 -10.02 1.77 -9.83
N ALA A 66 -8.83 2.09 -9.33
CA ALA A 66 -8.58 3.24 -8.46
C ALA A 66 -9.03 4.54 -9.16
N HIS A 67 -8.59 4.76 -10.39
CA HIS A 67 -8.96 5.93 -11.17
C HIS A 67 -10.47 6.04 -11.40
N GLY A 68 -11.15 4.93 -11.72
CA GLY A 68 -12.61 4.91 -11.86
C GLY A 68 -13.37 5.15 -10.55
N CYS A 69 -12.69 5.09 -9.40
CA CYS A 69 -13.22 5.45 -8.07
C CYS A 69 -12.70 6.82 -7.59
N ASP A 70 -12.15 7.64 -8.49
CA ASP A 70 -11.60 8.97 -8.21
C ASP A 70 -10.48 8.98 -7.15
N ILE A 71 -9.66 7.92 -7.11
CA ILE A 71 -8.48 7.83 -6.25
C ILE A 71 -7.24 7.38 -7.03
N THR A 72 -6.07 7.68 -6.49
CA THR A 72 -4.78 7.23 -7.01
C THR A 72 -4.50 5.77 -6.65
N LEU A 73 -3.57 5.14 -7.39
CA LEU A 73 -3.07 3.80 -7.04
C LEU A 73 -2.46 3.77 -5.62
N GLN A 74 -1.85 4.87 -5.19
CA GLN A 74 -1.27 4.99 -3.84
C GLN A 74 -2.37 4.93 -2.79
N GLU A 75 -3.42 5.74 -2.91
CA GLU A 75 -4.57 5.77 -1.99
C GLU A 75 -5.37 4.46 -2.00
N PHE A 76 -5.34 3.71 -3.11
CA PHE A 76 -5.92 2.38 -3.15
C PHE A 76 -5.23 1.44 -2.14
N PHE A 77 -3.88 1.44 -2.13
CA PHE A 77 -3.06 0.60 -1.26
C PHE A 77 -2.82 1.18 0.14
N ASP A 78 -3.07 2.47 0.34
CA ASP A 78 -3.09 3.10 1.66
C ASP A 78 -4.36 2.74 2.44
N HIS A 79 -4.49 1.46 2.77
CA HIS A 79 -5.62 0.93 3.53
C HIS A 79 -5.13 -0.13 4.54
N PRO A 80 -5.63 -0.13 5.80
CA PRO A 80 -5.17 -1.06 6.84
C PRO A 80 -5.33 -2.55 6.51
N ILE A 81 -6.17 -2.92 5.53
CA ILE A 81 -6.28 -4.31 5.07
C ILE A 81 -4.94 -4.84 4.53
N PHE A 82 -4.10 -3.98 3.93
CA PHE A 82 -2.84 -4.38 3.33
C PHE A 82 -1.73 -4.62 4.35
N SER A 83 -1.86 -4.10 5.58
CA SER A 83 -0.92 -4.41 6.67
C SER A 83 -1.11 -5.82 7.25
N ARG A 84 -2.20 -6.49 6.90
CA ARG A 84 -2.55 -7.86 7.35
C ARG A 84 -2.24 -8.93 6.31
N VAL A 85 -1.59 -8.54 5.20
CA VAL A 85 -1.31 -9.46 4.09
C VAL A 85 -0.20 -10.43 4.46
N GLU A 86 -0.47 -11.73 4.32
CA GLU A 86 0.51 -12.79 4.58
C GLU A 86 1.73 -12.72 3.65
N GLY A 87 2.90 -13.15 4.15
CA GLY A 87 4.10 -13.29 3.34
C GLY A 87 4.77 -11.98 2.90
N MET A 88 4.25 -10.81 3.33
CA MET A 88 4.95 -9.55 3.14
C MET A 88 5.87 -9.24 4.34
N PRO A 89 7.15 -8.92 4.11
CA PRO A 89 8.04 -8.54 5.19
C PRO A 89 7.54 -7.25 5.85
N ASN A 90 7.26 -7.31 7.16
CA ASN A 90 6.89 -6.13 7.92
C ASN A 90 8.09 -5.17 8.00
N LEU A 91 8.02 -4.03 7.30
CA LEU A 91 9.07 -3.01 7.33
C LEU A 91 9.15 -2.28 8.69
N GLN A 92 8.14 -2.38 9.56
CA GLN A 92 8.21 -1.85 10.92
C GLN A 92 9.20 -2.62 11.81
N SER A 93 9.49 -3.88 11.48
CA SER A 93 10.56 -4.66 12.14
C SER A 93 11.95 -4.06 11.90
N LYS A 94 12.16 -3.24 10.87
CA LYS A 94 13.43 -2.53 10.63
C LYS A 94 13.54 -1.21 11.39
N LYS A 95 12.44 -0.50 11.67
CA LYS A 95 12.47 0.79 12.38
C LYS A 95 12.84 0.65 13.87
N GLN A 96 12.61 -0.50 14.50
CA GLN A 96 13.11 -0.78 15.85
C GLN A 96 14.59 -1.20 15.90
N VAL A 97 15.15 -1.73 14.81
CA VAL A 97 16.56 -2.14 14.76
C VAL A 97 17.49 -0.95 14.45
N ILE A 98 17.05 0.01 13.62
CA ILE A 98 17.87 1.18 13.26
C ILE A 98 17.94 2.22 14.39
N LYS A 99 16.91 2.33 15.24
CA LYS A 99 16.91 3.29 16.37
C LYS A 99 17.91 2.95 17.50
N LYS A 100 18.65 1.83 17.45
CA LYS A 100 19.63 1.47 18.49
C LYS A 100 21.08 1.78 18.11
N SER A 101 21.36 2.24 16.89
CA SER A 101 22.73 2.52 16.41
C SER A 101 23.05 3.99 16.16
N GLU A 102 22.09 4.92 16.36
CA GLU A 102 22.30 6.35 16.11
C GLU A 102 22.59 7.18 17.37
N GLU A 103 22.66 6.57 18.55
CA GLU A 103 23.12 7.24 19.76
C GLU A 103 24.56 6.80 20.08
N THR A 104 25.48 7.77 20.05
CA THR A 104 26.94 7.72 20.28
C THR A 104 27.85 7.49 19.06
N SER A 105 27.80 8.38 18.08
CA SER A 105 28.98 8.77 17.26
C SER A 105 28.72 10.21 16.76
N PRO A 106 29.60 11.19 16.97
CA PRO A 106 29.48 12.51 16.36
C PRO A 106 29.30 12.39 14.85
N SER A 107 28.50 13.27 14.24
CA SER A 107 28.33 13.21 12.80
C SER A 107 29.65 13.62 12.12
N LEU A 108 29.96 13.01 10.97
CA LEU A 108 31.14 13.38 10.16
C LEU A 108 31.17 14.88 9.81
N PHE A 109 30.00 15.53 9.80
CA PHE A 109 29.88 16.97 9.62
C PHE A 109 30.36 17.77 10.83
N ASP A 110 30.10 17.29 12.06
CA ASP A 110 30.55 17.94 13.30
C ASP A 110 32.08 17.87 13.44
N GLU A 111 32.71 16.77 13.00
CA GLU A 111 34.17 16.63 12.98
C GLU A 111 34.83 17.59 11.98
N LEU A 112 34.28 17.71 10.77
CA LEU A 112 34.81 18.58 9.71
C LEU A 112 34.72 20.08 10.06
N GLU A 113 33.66 20.51 10.77
CA GLU A 113 33.55 21.91 11.22
C GLU A 113 34.63 22.26 12.26
N SER A 114 34.94 21.33 13.17
CA SER A 114 35.95 21.56 14.21
C SER A 114 37.37 21.67 13.64
N GLU A 115 37.72 20.89 12.62
CA GLU A 115 39.03 20.96 11.96
C GLU A 115 39.19 22.26 11.13
N GLN A 116 38.10 22.72 10.49
CA GLN A 116 38.13 23.97 9.71
C GLN A 116 38.16 25.24 10.58
N GLU A 117 37.73 25.19 11.83
CA GLU A 117 37.91 26.31 12.78
C GLU A 117 39.34 26.38 13.33
N LEU A 118 40.01 25.24 13.52
CA LEU A 118 41.42 25.19 13.98
C LEU A 118 42.40 25.71 12.93
N GLU A 119 42.16 25.47 11.64
CA GLU A 119 43.00 25.99 10.55
C GLU A 119 42.83 27.50 10.30
N LYS A 120 41.80 28.15 10.84
CA LYS A 120 41.59 29.60 10.72
C LYS A 120 42.31 30.44 11.78
N HIS A 121 43.09 29.81 12.67
CA HIS A 121 43.79 30.51 13.76
C HIS A 121 45.32 30.32 13.79
N ILE A 122 45.92 29.90 12.67
CA ILE A 122 47.36 29.94 12.41
C ILE A 122 47.63 30.96 11.29
#